data_AF-A0A9L0RMW9-F1
#
_entry.id   AF-A0A9L0RMW9-F1
#
_cell.length_a   1.000
_cell.length_b   1.000
_cell.length_c   1.000
_cell.angle_alpha   90.00
_cell.angle_beta   90.00
_cell.angle_gamma   90.00
#
_symmetry.space_group_name_H-M   'P 1'
#
loop_
_entity.id
_entity.type
_entity.pdbx_description
1 polymer ?
#
loop_
_entity_poly.entity_id
_entity_poly.type
_entity_poly.pdbx_seq_one_letter_code
_entity_poly.pdbx_strand_id
1 'polypeptide(L)'
;MPCLRPSLDRGSASLLLEKPGRLMNAAQRIDMCVEGLKDLNDRIMFFPLSLPEEKEKNLEYILERATTRFFPGYEKEFKARISHIPTINKFLQPGSQRKPPLDEDSIETVKSIFKSERGMFLKNMGTIVAEY
;
A
#
# COMPACT_ATOMS: atom_id res chain seq x y z
N MET A 1 9.42 30.89 16.64
CA MET A 1 8.40 31.13 15.59
C MET A 1 7.93 29.77 15.10
N PRO A 2 6.75 29.27 15.50
CA PRO A 2 6.22 28.02 14.97
C PRO A 2 5.66 28.30 13.58
N CYS A 3 6.24 27.68 12.56
CA CYS A 3 5.70 27.69 11.20
C CYS A 3 4.36 26.94 11.21
N LEU A 4 3.26 27.66 11.45
CA LEU A 4 1.90 27.18 11.22
C LEU A 4 1.78 26.91 9.72
N ARG A 5 1.95 25.64 9.32
CA ARG A 5 1.59 25.22 7.97
C ARG A 5 0.07 25.41 7.82
N PRO A 6 -0.41 26.07 6.76
CA PRO A 6 -1.83 26.16 6.48
C PRO A 6 -2.38 24.74 6.38
N SER A 7 -3.33 24.40 7.23
CA SER A 7 -4.09 23.15 7.11
C SER A 7 -4.68 23.12 5.70
N LEU A 8 -4.29 22.13 4.89
CA LEU A 8 -5.02 21.84 3.67
C LEU A 8 -6.47 21.59 4.09
N ASP A 9 -7.39 22.38 3.54
CA ASP A 9 -8.81 22.25 3.86
C ASP A 9 -9.25 20.79 3.58
N ARG A 10 -10.12 20.22 4.44
CA ARG A 10 -10.48 18.79 4.42
C ARG A 10 -11.06 18.31 3.09
N GLY A 11 -11.53 19.23 2.23
CA GLY A 11 -11.97 18.95 0.87
C GLY A 11 -10.87 18.96 -0.21
N SER A 12 -9.71 19.55 0.07
CA SER A 12 -8.64 19.78 -0.91
C SER A 12 -7.75 18.57 -1.19
N ALA A 13 -7.59 17.65 -0.23
CA ALA A 13 -6.80 16.43 -0.42
C ALA A 13 -7.40 15.48 -1.47
N SER A 14 -8.74 15.41 -1.57
CA SER A 14 -9.42 14.61 -2.61
C SER A 14 -9.28 15.24 -4.00
N LEU A 15 -9.28 16.58 -4.09
CA LEU A 15 -9.14 17.32 -5.36
C LEU A 15 -7.73 17.25 -5.95
N LEU A 16 -6.72 16.95 -5.14
CA LEU A 16 -5.33 16.84 -5.60
C LEU A 16 -5.02 15.50 -6.29
N LEU A 17 -5.87 14.49 -6.11
CA LEU A 17 -5.76 13.21 -6.82
C LEU A 17 -6.33 13.27 -8.26
N GLU A 18 -7.14 14.27 -8.59
CA GLU A 18 -7.79 14.41 -9.90
C GLU A 18 -6.99 15.23 -10.93
N LYS A 19 -5.81 15.76 -10.58
CA LYS A 19 -5.00 16.56 -11.51
C LYS A 19 -3.89 15.68 -12.12
N PRO A 20 -4.07 15.10 -13.31
CA PRO A 20 -3.02 14.31 -13.96
C PRO A 20 -1.84 15.24 -14.33
N GLY A 21 -0.63 14.85 -13.91
CA GLY A 21 0.62 15.40 -14.44
C GLY A 21 1.45 16.30 -13.52
N ARG A 22 1.07 16.54 -12.25
CA ARG A 22 1.94 17.25 -11.30
C ARG A 22 2.52 16.28 -10.28
N LEU A 23 3.83 16.03 -10.36
CA LEU A 23 4.57 15.38 -9.28
C LEU A 23 4.42 16.25 -8.03
N MET A 24 3.74 15.72 -7.02
CA MET A 24 3.52 16.40 -5.74
C MET A 24 4.88 16.72 -5.11
N ASN A 25 5.03 17.91 -4.51
CA ASN A 25 6.28 18.21 -3.81
C ASN A 25 6.38 17.39 -2.50
N ALA A 26 7.57 17.38 -1.87
CA ALA A 26 7.80 16.57 -0.67
C ALA A 26 6.84 16.91 0.49
N ALA A 27 6.48 18.18 0.65
CA ALA A 27 5.56 18.62 1.70
C ALA A 27 4.12 18.15 1.43
N GLN A 28 3.60 18.37 0.22
CA GLN A 28 2.25 17.95 -0.17
C GLN A 28 2.04 16.45 -0.02
N ARG A 29 3.08 15.64 -0.28
CA ARG A 29 3.03 14.19 -0.07
C ARG A 29 3.00 13.80 1.39
N ILE A 30 3.81 14.46 2.22
CA ILE A 30 3.81 14.23 3.66
C ILE A 30 2.44 14.58 4.23
N ASP A 31 1.88 15.72 3.85
CA ASP A 31 0.57 16.16 4.32
C ASP A 31 -0.54 15.18 3.89
N MET A 32 -0.54 14.74 2.63
CA MET A 32 -1.47 13.70 2.14
C MET A 32 -1.34 12.37 2.90
N CYS A 33 -0.11 11.91 3.17
CA CYS A 33 0.12 10.67 3.92
C CYS A 33 -0.32 10.80 5.38
N VAL A 34 -0.01 11.93 6.03
CA VAL A 34 -0.32 12.17 7.44
C VAL A 34 -1.82 12.32 7.63
N GLU A 35 -2.49 13.13 6.80
CA GLU A 35 -3.93 13.30 6.87
C GLU A 35 -4.67 11.99 6.59
N GLY A 36 -4.19 11.23 5.61
CA GLY A 36 -4.81 9.96 5.27
C GLY A 36 -4.63 8.88 6.31
N LEU A 37 -3.42 8.78 6.88
CA LEU A 37 -3.17 7.87 7.99
C LEU A 37 -3.96 8.29 9.23
N LYS A 38 -4.12 9.59 9.49
CA LYS A 38 -4.92 10.10 10.61
C LYS A 38 -6.41 9.74 10.47
N ASP A 39 -7.03 10.02 9.32
CA ASP A 39 -8.44 9.66 9.07
C ASP A 39 -8.67 8.15 9.22
N LEU A 40 -7.75 7.32 8.72
CA LEU A 40 -7.83 5.87 8.87
C LEU A 40 -7.61 5.43 10.32
N ASN A 41 -6.59 5.96 11.00
CA ASN A 41 -6.23 5.61 12.37
C ASN A 41 -7.32 6.00 13.37
N ASP A 42 -7.96 7.16 13.20
CA ASP A 42 -9.08 7.58 14.05
C ASP A 42 -10.20 6.53 13.97
N ARG A 43 -10.53 6.05 12.76
CA ARG A 43 -11.58 5.02 12.57
C ARG A 43 -11.20 3.65 13.15
N ILE A 44 -9.94 3.23 12.98
CA ILE A 44 -9.41 1.99 13.57
C ILE A 44 -9.40 2.08 15.09
N MET A 45 -9.05 3.23 15.66
CA MET A 45 -8.98 3.43 17.11
C MET A 45 -10.36 3.31 17.78
N PHE A 46 -11.42 3.80 17.14
CA PHE A 46 -12.79 3.71 17.66
C PHE A 46 -13.48 2.37 17.34
N PHE A 47 -12.90 1.56 16.46
CA PHE A 47 -13.46 0.26 16.06
C PHE A 47 -13.76 -0.69 17.25
N PRO A 48 -12.88 -0.86 18.26
CA PRO A 48 -13.16 -1.74 19.41
C PRO A 48 -14.37 -1.31 20.24
N LEU A 49 -14.71 -0.01 20.21
CA LEU A 49 -15.83 0.59 20.94
C LEU A 49 -17.16 0.54 20.16
N SER A 50 -17.13 0.07 18.92
CA SER A 50 -18.34 -0.08 18.10
C SER A 50 -19.31 -1.08 18.72
N LEU A 51 -20.61 -0.83 18.58
CA LEU A 51 -21.64 -1.81 18.94
C LEU A 51 -21.43 -3.10 18.13
N PRO A 52 -21.66 -4.29 18.72
CA PRO A 52 -21.42 -5.58 18.04
C PRO A 52 -22.12 -5.69 16.67
N GLU A 53 -23.31 -5.11 16.55
CA GLU A 53 -24.13 -5.11 15.34
C GLU A 53 -23.59 -4.19 14.22
N GLU A 54 -22.78 -3.19 14.59
CA GLU A 54 -22.18 -2.24 13.65
C GLU A 54 -20.74 -2.59 13.28
N LYS A 55 -20.09 -3.52 14.00
CA LYS A 55 -18.69 -3.88 13.79
C LYS A 55 -18.41 -4.33 12.36
N GLU A 56 -19.24 -5.18 11.78
CA GLU A 56 -18.98 -5.68 10.42
C GLU A 56 -19.06 -4.55 9.38
N LYS A 57 -20.08 -3.71 9.45
CA LYS A 57 -20.24 -2.55 8.55
C LYS A 57 -19.13 -1.53 8.74
N ASN A 58 -18.72 -1.26 9.98
CA ASN A 58 -17.62 -0.36 10.28
C ASN A 58 -16.29 -0.92 9.77
N LEU A 59 -16.07 -2.23 9.87
CA LEU A 59 -14.88 -2.90 9.33
C LEU A 59 -14.84 -2.80 7.80
N GLU A 60 -15.95 -3.13 7.13
CA GLU A 60 -16.06 -3.03 5.67
C GLU A 60 -15.81 -1.60 5.19
N TYR A 61 -16.39 -0.62 5.87
CA TYR A 61 -16.17 0.79 5.57
C TYR A 61 -14.71 1.24 5.80
N ILE A 62 -14.05 0.76 6.86
CA ILE A 62 -12.63 1.03 7.09
C ILE A 62 -11.77 0.43 5.97
N LEU A 63 -12.06 -0.80 5.56
CA LEU A 63 -11.35 -1.49 4.48
C LEU A 63 -11.55 -0.79 3.13
N GLU A 64 -12.78 -0.43 2.81
CA GLU A 64 -13.13 0.33 1.60
C GLU A 64 -12.32 1.62 1.55
N ARG A 65 -12.35 2.42 2.62
CA ARG A 65 -11.59 3.68 2.70
C ARG A 65 -10.07 3.47 2.61
N ALA A 66 -9.54 2.43 3.23
CA ALA A 66 -8.11 2.08 3.16
C ALA A 66 -7.69 1.76 1.72
N THR A 67 -8.46 0.90 1.05
CA THR A 67 -8.13 0.33 -0.26
C THR A 67 -8.48 1.24 -1.43
N THR A 68 -9.50 2.09 -1.32
CA THR A 68 -9.93 2.97 -2.42
C THR A 68 -9.26 4.34 -2.37
N ARG A 69 -9.06 4.90 -1.17
CA ARG A 69 -8.61 6.29 -1.01
C ARG A 69 -7.13 6.43 -0.67
N PHE A 70 -6.60 5.55 0.18
CA PHE A 70 -5.26 5.74 0.74
C PHE A 70 -4.18 4.95 0.00
N PHE A 71 -4.36 3.64 -0.13
CA PHE A 71 -3.32 2.78 -0.72
C PHE A 71 -3.02 3.05 -2.20
N PRO A 72 -4.00 3.31 -3.10
CA PRO A 72 -3.69 3.49 -4.52
C PRO A 72 -2.84 4.73 -4.80
N GLY A 73 -3.09 5.84 -4.09
CA GLY A 73 -2.30 7.07 -4.24
C GLY A 73 -0.88 6.91 -3.70
N TYR A 74 -0.74 6.27 -2.54
CA TYR A 74 0.55 5.97 -1.94
C TYR A 74 1.39 5.03 -2.81
N GLU A 75 0.80 3.93 -3.28
CA GLU A 75 1.49 2.93 -4.09
C GLU A 75 2.00 3.53 -5.40
N LYS A 76 1.16 4.29 -6.12
CA LYS A 76 1.56 4.92 -7.39
C LYS A 76 2.74 5.86 -7.21
N GLU A 77 2.68 6.77 -6.24
CA GLU A 77 3.76 7.74 -5.99
C GLU A 77 5.03 7.04 -5.47
N PHE A 78 4.88 6.06 -4.57
CA PHE A 78 5.99 5.30 -4.04
C PHE A 78 6.69 4.49 -5.13
N LYS A 79 5.92 3.73 -5.94
CA LYS A 79 6.43 2.94 -7.07
C LYS A 79 7.16 3.83 -8.07
N ALA A 80 6.60 4.99 -8.42
CA ALA A 80 7.25 5.96 -9.29
C ALA A 80 8.59 6.44 -8.71
N ARG A 81 8.64 6.82 -7.43
CA ARG A 81 9.89 7.33 -6.84
C ARG A 81 10.96 6.26 -6.69
N ILE A 82 10.58 5.08 -6.20
CA ILE A 82 11.49 3.96 -5.98
C ILE A 82 12.06 3.46 -7.31
N SER A 83 11.26 3.40 -8.38
CA SER A 83 11.75 3.01 -9.70
C SER A 83 12.73 4.02 -10.32
N HIS A 84 12.71 5.29 -9.89
CA HIS A 84 13.66 6.32 -10.35
C HIS A 84 15.01 6.29 -9.59
N ILE A 85 15.14 5.54 -8.49
CA ILE A 85 16.43 5.38 -7.81
C ILE A 85 17.39 4.66 -8.76
N PRO A 86 18.58 5.19 -9.10
CA PRO A 86 19.42 4.66 -10.17
C PRO A 86 19.72 3.16 -10.08
N THR A 87 20.08 2.69 -8.88
CA THR A 87 20.37 1.28 -8.62
C THR A 87 19.15 0.39 -8.81
N ILE A 88 17.98 0.86 -8.36
CA ILE A 88 16.72 0.12 -8.49
C ILE A 88 16.25 0.13 -9.93
N ASN A 89 16.32 1.29 -10.60
CA ASN A 89 15.99 1.42 -12.02
C ASN A 89 16.81 0.40 -12.84
N LYS A 90 18.13 0.37 -12.64
CA LYS A 90 19.02 -0.61 -13.29
C LYS A 90 18.60 -2.05 -12.99
N PHE A 91 18.18 -2.33 -11.75
CA PHE A 91 17.71 -3.66 -11.36
C PHE A 91 16.34 -4.02 -11.99
N LEU A 92 15.51 -3.04 -12.29
CA LEU A 92 14.21 -3.23 -12.93
C LEU A 92 14.29 -3.37 -14.46
N GLN A 93 15.41 -2.99 -15.08
CA GLN A 93 15.61 -3.16 -16.52
C GLN A 93 15.72 -4.65 -16.91
N PRO A 94 15.31 -5.02 -18.14
CA PRO A 94 15.52 -6.36 -18.70
C PRO A 94 17.01 -6.75 -18.68
N GLY A 95 17.30 -8.02 -18.36
CA GLY A 95 18.68 -8.53 -18.25
C GLY A 95 19.34 -8.34 -16.87
N SER A 96 18.65 -7.69 -15.93
CA SER A 96 19.01 -7.71 -14.51
C SER A 96 18.87 -9.12 -13.91
N GLN A 97 19.48 -9.36 -12.74
CA GLN A 97 19.33 -10.58 -11.94
C GLN A 97 17.93 -10.74 -11.31
N ARG A 98 16.95 -9.93 -11.74
CA ARG A 98 15.58 -10.00 -11.28
C ARG A 98 14.95 -11.31 -11.75
N LYS A 99 14.60 -12.17 -10.80
CA LYS A 99 13.91 -13.43 -11.08
C LYS A 99 12.46 -13.16 -11.53
N PRO A 100 11.93 -13.95 -12.48
CA PRO A 100 10.52 -13.88 -12.85
C PRO A 100 9.62 -14.33 -11.68
N PRO A 101 8.32 -14.00 -11.71
CA PRO A 101 7.32 -14.65 -10.87
C PRO A 101 7.42 -16.17 -11.00
N LEU A 102 7.14 -16.87 -9.91
CA LEU A 102 7.24 -18.32 -9.84
C LEU A 102 6.19 -18.96 -10.77
N ASP A 103 6.60 -19.88 -11.63
CA ASP A 103 5.70 -20.70 -12.46
C ASP A 103 5.22 -21.93 -11.67
N GLU A 104 4.14 -22.57 -12.15
CA GLU A 104 3.52 -23.71 -11.44
C GLU A 104 4.51 -24.88 -11.25
N ASP A 105 5.35 -25.13 -12.26
CA ASP A 105 6.37 -26.19 -12.24
C ASP A 105 7.47 -25.92 -11.20
N SER A 106 7.91 -24.65 -11.06
CA SER A 106 8.85 -24.28 -10.00
C SER A 106 8.19 -24.23 -8.62
N ILE A 107 6.88 -23.96 -8.52
CA ILE A 107 6.13 -24.10 -7.27
C ILE A 107 6.13 -25.57 -6.80
N GLU A 108 5.89 -26.53 -7.68
CA GLU A 108 5.90 -27.97 -7.34
C GLU A 108 7.31 -28.44 -6.96
N THR A 109 8.32 -27.97 -7.68
CA THR A 109 9.73 -28.20 -7.33
C THR A 109 10.07 -27.62 -5.95
N VAL A 110 9.61 -26.41 -5.63
CA VAL A 110 9.78 -25.81 -4.31
C VAL A 110 9.04 -26.62 -3.23
N LYS A 111 7.79 -27.03 -3.48
CA LYS A 111 7.01 -27.86 -2.55
C LYS A 111 7.71 -29.18 -2.23
N SER A 112 8.31 -29.84 -3.23
CA SER A 112 9.03 -31.10 -3.06
C SER A 112 10.38 -30.92 -2.33
N ILE A 113 11.16 -29.87 -2.67
CA ILE A 113 12.42 -29.53 -1.98
C ILE A 113 12.17 -29.24 -0.50
N PHE A 114 11.19 -28.38 -0.22
CA PHE A 114 10.86 -28.00 1.15
C PHE A 114 9.95 -29.03 1.84
N LYS A 115 9.62 -30.18 1.21
CA LYS A 115 8.71 -31.18 1.80
C LYS A 115 7.44 -30.54 2.40
N SER A 116 6.92 -29.50 1.76
CA SER A 116 5.89 -28.61 2.33
C SER A 116 4.60 -29.38 2.62
N GLU A 117 4.31 -30.41 1.83
CA GLU A 117 3.19 -31.35 1.99
C GLU A 117 3.28 -32.22 3.26
N ARG A 118 4.46 -32.33 3.89
CA ARG A 118 4.71 -33.15 5.08
C ARG A 118 4.99 -32.33 6.36
N GLY A 119 4.29 -31.21 6.51
CA GLY A 119 4.13 -30.56 7.83
C GLY A 119 4.91 -29.27 8.05
N MET A 120 5.41 -28.61 7.01
CA MET A 120 5.91 -27.23 7.14
C MET A 120 4.78 -26.23 6.83
N PHE A 121 3.94 -25.97 7.84
CA PHE A 121 2.97 -24.89 7.81
C PHE A 121 3.69 -23.54 7.85
N LEU A 122 3.98 -22.95 6.68
CA LEU A 122 4.29 -21.52 6.57
C LEU A 122 3.00 -20.73 6.85
N LYS A 123 2.70 -20.48 8.12
CA LYS A 123 1.45 -19.84 8.59
C LYS A 123 1.22 -18.42 8.01
N ASN A 124 2.23 -17.79 7.40
CA ASN A 124 2.24 -16.36 7.13
C ASN A 124 2.65 -15.95 5.69
N MET A 125 2.75 -16.86 4.72
CA MET A 125 3.04 -16.44 3.34
C MET A 125 1.75 -16.01 2.63
N GLY A 126 1.40 -14.73 2.81
CA GLY A 126 0.43 -14.08 1.94
C GLY A 126 1.00 -13.97 0.53
N THR A 127 0.36 -14.59 -0.44
CA THR A 127 0.68 -14.41 -1.86
C THR A 127 0.30 -12.98 -2.25
N ILE A 128 1.27 -12.08 -2.26
CA ILE A 128 1.07 -10.79 -2.93
C ILE A 128 1.24 -11.06 -4.42
N VAL A 129 0.12 -11.38 -5.09
CA VAL A 129 0.05 -11.36 -6.54
C VAL A 129 0.13 -9.89 -6.94
N ALA A 130 1.30 -9.46 -7.42
CA ALA A 130 1.42 -8.18 -8.10
C ALA A 130 1.07 -8.40 -9.57
N GLU A 131 -0.18 -8.14 -9.94
CA GLU A 131 -0.55 -7.93 -11.34
C GLU A 131 0.14 -6.63 -11.79
N TYR A 132 0.95 -6.74 -12.85
CA TYR A 132 1.71 -5.62 -13.41
C TYR A 132 0.91 -4.86 -14.46
#